data_AF-A0A951CHS8-F1
#
_entry.id   AF-A0A951CHS8-F1
#
_cell.length_a   1.000
_cell.length_b   1.000
_cell.length_c   1.000
_cell.angle_alpha   90.00
_cell.angle_beta   90.00
_cell.angle_gamma   90.00
#
_symmetry.space_group_name_H-M   'P 1'
#
loop_
_entity.id
_entity.type
_entity.pdbx_description
1 polymer ?
#
loop_
_entity_poly.entity_id
_entity_poly.type
_entity_poly.pdbx_seq_one_letter_code
_entity_poly.pdbx_strand_id
1 'polypeptide(L)'
;MVALIVTLVAGDFASTFFYHVPQHLWFTLHLRTHHDRRRSYFDHAVLSTSPAILLDGVLGAMPYLAVAALLWSISWPGAVAGLTLGQLHVWWRHTSQLGWQTPEWLRRLLRPLAIVLPEDHDGHHRNPDIEFGDIFRFYDAPARALMARLAPTSRRARNACRRATRRVPARA
;
A
#
# COMPACT_ATOMS: atom_id res chain seq x y z
N MET A 1 -11.69 8.71 20.28
CA MET A 1 -10.34 8.07 20.29
C MET A 1 -10.38 6.65 19.75
N VAL A 2 -11.23 5.76 20.28
CA VAL A 2 -11.32 4.35 19.81
C VAL A 2 -11.61 4.24 18.32
N ALA A 3 -12.65 4.91 17.81
CA ALA A 3 -13.00 4.86 16.40
C ALA A 3 -11.86 5.32 15.47
N LEU A 4 -11.07 6.32 15.87
CA LEU A 4 -9.90 6.79 15.13
C LEU A 4 -8.86 5.67 15.00
N ILE A 5 -8.47 5.07 16.13
CA ILE A 5 -7.44 4.03 16.16
C ILE A 5 -7.90 2.81 15.36
N VAL A 6 -9.17 2.40 15.52
CA VAL A 6 -9.72 1.26 14.77
C VAL A 6 -9.80 1.58 13.28
N THR A 7 -10.22 2.78 12.87
CA THR A 7 -10.19 3.19 11.45
C THR A 7 -8.79 3.08 10.86
N LEU A 8 -7.76 3.54 11.57
CA LEU A 8 -6.38 3.44 11.07
C LEU A 8 -5.89 2.00 11.02
N VAL A 9 -6.00 1.25 12.12
CA VAL A 9 -5.42 -0.10 12.22
C VAL A 9 -6.20 -1.11 11.37
N ALA A 10 -7.53 -1.14 11.48
CA ALA A 10 -8.36 -2.08 10.74
C ALA A 10 -8.56 -1.65 9.27
N GLY A 11 -8.58 -0.35 8.99
CA GLY A 11 -8.59 0.16 7.62
C GLY A 11 -7.30 -0.21 6.88
N ASP A 12 -6.14 -0.06 7.52
CA ASP A 12 -4.85 -0.46 6.94
C ASP A 12 -4.75 -1.97 6.75
N PHE A 13 -5.19 -2.76 7.73
CA PHE A 13 -5.34 -4.21 7.54
C PHE A 13 -6.18 -4.52 6.30
N ALA A 14 -7.38 -3.96 6.21
CA ALA A 14 -8.30 -4.25 5.14
C ALA A 14 -7.75 -3.78 3.78
N SER A 15 -7.11 -2.61 3.72
CA SER A 15 -6.45 -2.11 2.52
C SER A 15 -5.29 -3.01 2.09
N THR A 16 -4.44 -3.42 3.02
CA THR A 16 -3.30 -4.28 2.73
C THR A 16 -3.75 -5.63 2.20
N PHE A 17 -4.66 -6.32 2.89
CA PHE A 17 -4.98 -7.72 2.60
C PHE A 17 -6.10 -7.90 1.56
N PHE A 18 -7.05 -6.98 1.47
CA PHE A 18 -8.19 -7.10 0.54
C PHE A 18 -8.09 -6.24 -0.71
N TYR A 19 -7.14 -5.29 -0.75
CA TYR A 19 -6.90 -4.47 -1.94
C TYR A 19 -5.47 -4.61 -2.47
N HIS A 20 -4.44 -4.25 -1.70
CA HIS A 20 -3.04 -4.27 -2.18
C HIS A 20 -2.56 -5.67 -2.56
N VAL A 21 -2.60 -6.64 -1.64
CA VAL A 21 -2.17 -8.02 -1.93
C VAL A 21 -2.87 -8.61 -3.17
N PRO A 22 -4.22 -8.52 -3.30
CA PRO A 22 -4.90 -8.94 -4.53
C PRO A 22 -4.45 -8.20 -5.79
N GLN A 23 -4.15 -6.90 -5.71
CA GLN A 23 -3.62 -6.13 -6.83
C GLN A 23 -2.21 -6.56 -7.25
N HIS A 24 -1.39 -7.08 -6.33
CA HIS A 24 -0.06 -7.61 -6.67
C HIS A 24 -0.14 -9.03 -7.25
N LEU A 25 -1.15 -9.81 -6.86
CA LEU A 25 -1.31 -11.21 -7.29
C LEU A 25 -2.13 -11.37 -8.58
N TRP A 26 -3.33 -10.80 -8.65
CA TRP A 26 -4.30 -11.14 -9.69
C TRP A 26 -4.68 -9.97 -10.59
N PHE A 27 -4.64 -8.75 -10.07
CA PHE A 27 -4.99 -7.55 -10.83
C PHE A 27 -3.72 -6.75 -11.18
N THR A 28 -3.89 -5.60 -11.83
CA THR A 28 -2.75 -4.77 -12.25
C THR A 28 -3.08 -3.28 -12.25
N LEU A 29 -4.22 -2.85 -11.68
CA LEU A 29 -4.58 -1.43 -11.72
C LEU A 29 -3.54 -0.66 -10.92
N HIS A 30 -3.40 -1.00 -9.64
CA HIS A 30 -2.42 -0.43 -8.72
C HIS A 30 -0.98 -0.51 -9.25
N LEU A 31 -0.60 -1.63 -9.85
CA LEU A 31 0.73 -1.77 -10.46
C LEU A 31 0.98 -0.81 -11.64
N ARG A 32 -0.07 -0.41 -12.38
CA ARG A 32 0.04 0.49 -13.54
C ARG A 32 -0.11 1.96 -13.18
N THR A 33 -0.88 2.26 -12.14
CA THR A 33 -1.19 3.63 -11.70
C THR A 33 -0.25 4.08 -10.60
N HIS A 34 0.08 3.18 -9.67
CA HIS A 34 0.81 3.49 -8.44
C HIS A 34 2.26 3.01 -8.44
N HIS A 35 2.65 1.96 -9.18
CA HIS A 35 4.06 1.49 -9.24
C HIS A 35 4.80 1.82 -10.55
N ASP A 36 4.18 2.58 -11.45
CA ASP A 36 4.86 2.98 -12.69
C ASP A 36 5.91 4.07 -12.41
N ARG A 37 7.18 3.77 -12.73
CA ARG A 37 8.33 4.67 -12.52
C ARG A 37 8.24 6.01 -13.27
N ARG A 38 7.33 6.15 -14.23
CA ARG A 38 7.09 7.40 -14.97
C ARG A 38 6.13 8.35 -14.25
N ARG A 39 5.55 7.91 -13.13
CA ARG A 39 4.55 8.66 -12.38
C ARG A 39 5.21 9.70 -11.48
N SER A 40 4.52 10.82 -11.34
CA SER A 40 4.94 11.93 -10.50
C SER A 40 4.32 11.82 -9.11
N TYR A 41 4.83 12.59 -8.14
CA TYR A 41 4.23 12.72 -6.81
C TYR A 41 2.71 12.96 -6.88
N PHE A 42 2.25 13.82 -7.80
CA PHE A 42 0.82 14.14 -7.95
C PHE A 42 0.00 12.92 -8.37
N ASP A 43 0.56 12.02 -9.17
CA ASP A 43 -0.10 10.77 -9.53
C ASP A 43 -0.22 9.85 -8.32
N HIS A 44 0.86 9.68 -7.56
CA HIS A 44 0.86 8.78 -6.40
C HIS A 44 0.09 9.34 -5.19
N ALA A 45 0.05 10.66 -5.03
CA ALA A 45 -0.70 11.35 -4.00
C ALA A 45 -2.20 11.48 -4.32
N VAL A 46 -2.67 10.91 -5.44
CA VAL A 46 -4.06 10.98 -5.91
C VAL A 46 -4.51 12.43 -6.13
N LEU A 47 -3.59 13.28 -6.61
CA LEU A 47 -3.83 14.67 -6.98
C LEU A 47 -3.95 14.84 -8.51
N SER A 48 -3.73 13.76 -9.26
CA SER A 48 -3.87 13.70 -10.72
C SER A 48 -5.34 13.58 -11.12
N THR A 49 -5.71 14.20 -12.24
CA THR A 49 -7.08 14.11 -12.80
C THR A 49 -7.31 12.86 -13.65
N SER A 50 -6.30 11.98 -13.77
CA SER A 50 -6.43 10.75 -14.54
C SER A 50 -7.49 9.83 -13.94
N PRO A 51 -8.53 9.40 -14.70
CA PRO A 51 -9.59 8.55 -14.18
C PRO A 51 -9.07 7.23 -13.60
N ALA A 52 -8.01 6.66 -14.17
CA ALA A 52 -7.43 5.42 -13.67
C ALA A 52 -6.75 5.60 -12.30
N ILE A 53 -6.06 6.73 -12.10
CA ILE A 53 -5.41 7.06 -10.82
C ILE A 53 -6.45 7.38 -9.76
N LEU A 54 -7.49 8.15 -10.12
CA LEU A 54 -8.60 8.44 -9.22
C LEU A 54 -9.33 7.15 -8.81
N LEU A 55 -9.60 6.25 -9.76
CA LEU A 55 -10.20 4.95 -9.46
C LEU A 55 -9.33 4.12 -8.53
N ASP A 56 -8.03 4.07 -8.78
CA ASP A 56 -7.08 3.35 -7.92
C ASP A 56 -7.06 3.93 -6.51
N GLY A 57 -6.99 5.25 -6.37
CA GLY A 57 -7.06 5.96 -5.08
C GLY A 57 -8.38 5.69 -4.35
N VAL A 58 -9.51 5.73 -5.05
CA VAL A 58 -10.82 5.40 -4.46
C VAL A 58 -10.84 3.95 -3.98
N LEU A 59 -10.42 2.99 -4.81
CA LEU A 59 -10.40 1.57 -4.45
C LEU A 59 -9.46 1.27 -3.28
N GLY A 60 -8.33 1.97 -3.18
CA GLY A 60 -7.43 1.89 -2.03
C GLY A 60 -8.01 2.52 -0.76
N ALA A 61 -8.83 3.57 -0.88
CA ALA A 61 -9.51 4.21 0.25
C ALA A 61 -10.77 3.47 0.72
N MET A 62 -11.43 2.69 -0.16
CA MET A 62 -12.67 1.97 0.14
C MET A 62 -12.63 1.13 1.43
N PRO A 63 -11.55 0.37 1.73
CA PRO A 63 -11.44 -0.36 2.99
C PRO A 63 -11.51 0.53 4.22
N TYR A 64 -10.86 1.70 4.21
CA TYR A 64 -10.93 2.68 5.29
C TYR A 64 -12.34 3.28 5.42
N LEU A 65 -12.96 3.63 4.30
CA LEU A 65 -14.33 4.18 4.28
C LEU A 65 -15.35 3.18 4.85
N ALA A 66 -15.22 1.89 4.50
CA ALA A 66 -16.10 0.85 5.02
C ALA A 66 -15.94 0.70 6.55
N VAL A 67 -14.71 0.64 7.06
CA VAL A 67 -14.45 0.60 8.51
C VAL A 67 -14.99 1.86 9.21
N ALA A 68 -14.74 3.04 8.66
CA ALA A 68 -15.22 4.29 9.22
C ALA A 68 -16.76 4.37 9.27
N ALA A 69 -17.45 3.87 8.24
CA ALA A 69 -18.91 3.81 8.19
C ALA A 69 -19.48 2.89 9.28
N LEU A 70 -18.85 1.73 9.53
CA LEU A 70 -19.25 0.83 10.62
C LEU A 70 -19.03 1.45 12.01
N LEU A 71 -17.99 2.26 12.16
CA LEU A 71 -17.64 2.94 13.41
C LEU A 71 -18.38 4.27 13.61
N TRP A 72 -19.20 4.69 12.63
CA TRP A 72 -19.88 5.98 12.63
C TRP A 72 -20.78 6.16 13.87
N SER A 73 -21.52 5.11 14.23
CA SER A 73 -22.40 5.09 15.41
C SER A 73 -21.64 5.10 16.73
N ILE A 74 -20.37 4.66 16.74
CA ILE A 74 -19.52 4.70 17.94
C ILE A 74 -18.96 6.11 18.14
N SER A 75 -18.41 6.72 17.08
CA SER A 75 -17.89 8.08 17.13
C SER A 75 -17.61 8.62 15.73
N TRP A 76 -18.55 9.37 15.16
CA TRP A 76 -18.35 10.05 13.87
C TRP A 76 -17.11 10.95 13.84
N PRO A 77 -16.77 11.76 14.88
CA PRO A 77 -15.57 12.60 14.83
C PRO A 77 -14.30 11.77 14.85
N GLY A 78 -14.30 10.64 15.57
CA GLY A 78 -13.18 9.71 15.59
C GLY A 78 -12.97 9.03 14.24
N ALA A 79 -14.06 8.58 13.59
CA ALA A 79 -14.01 7.99 12.27
C ALA A 79 -13.47 8.98 11.23
N VAL A 80 -13.98 10.22 11.22
CA VAL A 80 -13.50 11.30 10.35
C VAL A 80 -12.02 11.60 10.60
N ALA A 81 -11.61 11.77 11.86
CA ALA A 81 -10.21 12.03 12.20
C ALA A 81 -9.28 10.88 11.75
N GLY A 82 -9.72 9.63 11.85
CA GLY A 82 -8.98 8.47 11.35
C GLY A 82 -8.79 8.53 9.83
N LEU A 83 -9.86 8.82 9.08
CA LEU A 83 -9.79 9.01 7.63
C LEU A 83 -8.85 10.16 7.24
N THR A 84 -8.96 11.30 7.93
CA THR A 84 -8.10 12.46 7.67
C THR A 84 -6.63 12.13 7.93
N LEU A 85 -6.30 11.49 9.05
CA LEU A 85 -4.93 11.09 9.36
C LEU A 85 -4.39 10.06 8.35
N GLY A 86 -5.22 9.10 7.93
CA GLY A 86 -4.85 8.16 6.86
C GLY A 86 -4.51 8.88 5.55
N GLN A 87 -5.33 9.83 5.13
CA GLN A 87 -5.08 10.61 3.91
C GLN A 87 -3.83 11.49 4.02
N LEU A 88 -3.63 12.15 5.16
CA LEU A 88 -2.41 12.93 5.43
C LEU A 88 -1.16 12.04 5.37
N HIS A 89 -1.26 10.81 5.90
CA HIS A 89 -0.19 9.83 5.81
C HIS A 89 0.10 9.42 4.35
N VAL A 90 -0.94 9.20 3.53
CA VAL A 90 -0.79 8.92 2.10
C VAL A 90 -0.01 10.03 1.40
N TRP A 91 -0.30 11.31 1.67
CA TRP A 91 0.48 12.40 1.08
C TRP A 91 1.92 12.41 1.60
N TRP A 92 2.07 12.31 2.93
CA TRP A 92 3.38 12.38 3.56
C TRP A 92 4.33 11.27 3.09
N ARG A 93 3.88 10.02 2.99
CA ARG A 93 4.72 8.88 2.58
C ARG A 93 5.21 8.95 1.12
N HIS A 94 4.66 9.85 0.29
CA HIS A 94 5.14 10.06 -1.08
C HIS A 94 6.15 11.22 -1.20
N THR A 95 6.40 11.96 -0.13
CA THR A 95 7.26 13.15 -0.17
C THR A 95 8.73 12.86 -0.51
N SER A 96 9.21 11.62 -0.37
CA SER A 96 10.55 11.21 -0.81
C SER A 96 10.80 11.53 -2.30
N GLN A 97 9.76 11.46 -3.13
CA GLN A 97 9.83 11.82 -4.55
C GLN A 97 10.10 13.32 -4.78
N LEU A 98 9.80 14.16 -3.80
CA LEU A 98 10.08 15.59 -3.78
C LEU A 98 11.44 15.91 -3.13
N GLY A 99 12.24 14.89 -2.80
CA GLY A 99 13.54 15.03 -2.14
C GLY A 99 13.47 15.13 -0.62
N TRP A 100 12.30 14.91 -0.01
CA TRP A 100 12.18 14.84 1.46
C TRP A 100 12.94 13.65 2.04
N GLN A 101 13.51 13.83 3.23
CA GLN A 101 14.03 12.74 4.06
C GLN A 101 13.52 12.91 5.49
N THR A 102 13.07 11.82 6.09
CA THR A 102 12.60 11.80 7.48
C THR A 102 13.77 12.13 8.41
N PRO A 103 13.66 13.20 9.21
CA PRO A 103 14.71 13.56 10.15
C PRO A 103 14.86 12.48 11.22
N GLU A 104 16.08 12.29 11.70
CA GLU A 104 16.44 11.16 12.58
C GLU A 104 15.63 11.13 13.90
N TRP A 105 15.32 12.29 14.47
CA TRP A 105 14.50 12.37 15.69
C TRP A 105 13.07 11.83 15.45
N LEU A 106 12.49 12.14 14.29
CA LEU A 106 11.14 11.70 13.92
C LEU A 106 11.16 10.21 13.60
N ARG A 107 12.20 9.72 12.92
CA ARG A 107 12.43 8.30 12.69
C ARG A 107 12.47 7.52 14.00
N ARG A 108 13.22 8.00 15.01
CA ARG A 108 13.29 7.35 16.33
C ARG A 108 11.96 7.30 17.05
N LEU A 109 11.10 8.31 16.87
CA LEU A 109 9.76 8.35 17.44
C LEU A 109 8.80 7.37 16.74
N LEU A 110 8.85 7.32 15.41
CA LEU A 110 7.87 6.60 14.60
C LEU A 110 8.20 5.11 14.39
N ARG A 111 9.48 4.73 14.47
CA ARG A 111 9.91 3.33 14.31
C ARG A 111 9.32 2.39 15.37
N PRO A 112 9.31 2.70 16.68
CA PRO A 112 8.65 1.86 17.69
C PRO A 112 7.15 1.73 17.48
N LEU A 113 6.51 2.74 16.90
CA LEU A 113 5.09 2.72 16.53
C LEU A 113 4.82 1.95 15.23
N ALA A 114 5.87 1.40 14.62
CA ALA A 114 5.83 0.68 13.36
C ALA A 114 5.18 1.50 12.22
N ILE A 115 5.32 2.83 12.22
CA ILE A 115 4.77 3.67 11.16
C ILE A 115 5.64 3.54 9.90
N VAL A 116 5.00 3.44 8.74
CA VAL A 116 5.62 3.45 7.42
C VAL A 116 6.20 4.84 7.17
N LEU A 117 7.48 4.92 6.87
CA LEU A 117 8.12 6.19 6.54
C LEU A 117 8.08 6.44 5.03
N PRO A 118 8.22 7.69 4.59
CA PRO A 118 8.37 8.01 3.17
C PRO A 118 9.45 7.19 2.46
N GLU A 119 10.54 6.85 3.14
CA GLU A 119 11.63 6.05 2.58
C GLU A 119 11.29 4.56 2.47
N ASP A 120 10.48 4.02 3.39
CA ASP A 120 10.01 2.64 3.30
C ASP A 120 9.01 2.51 2.14
N HIS A 121 8.09 3.46 2.00
CA HIS A 121 7.11 3.46 0.91
C HIS A 121 7.77 3.62 -0.46
N ASP A 122 8.81 4.47 -0.56
CA ASP A 122 9.60 4.56 -1.78
C ASP A 122 10.38 3.27 -2.09
N GLY A 123 10.81 2.53 -1.06
CA GLY A 123 11.36 1.18 -1.19
C GLY A 123 10.35 0.22 -1.84
N HIS A 124 9.10 0.23 -1.39
CA HIS A 124 7.99 -0.52 -2.00
C HIS A 124 7.74 -0.13 -3.47
N HIS A 125 7.82 1.16 -3.81
CA HIS A 125 7.73 1.61 -5.20
C HIS A 125 8.83 1.04 -6.09
N ARG A 126 10.06 0.92 -5.56
CA ARG A 126 11.21 0.35 -6.28
C ARG A 126 11.13 -1.17 -6.39
N ASN A 127 10.64 -1.83 -5.34
CA ASN A 127 10.46 -3.27 -5.26
C ASN A 127 9.05 -3.61 -4.72
N PRO A 128 8.08 -3.92 -5.59
CA PRO A 128 6.68 -4.12 -5.20
C PRO A 128 6.42 -5.42 -4.40
N ASP A 129 7.46 -6.20 -4.10
CA ASP A 129 7.35 -7.46 -3.38
C ASP A 129 7.70 -7.34 -1.87
N ILE A 130 8.01 -6.13 -1.38
CA ILE A 130 8.41 -5.85 0.01
C ILE A 130 7.70 -4.62 0.59
N GLU A 131 7.69 -4.46 1.91
CA GLU A 131 7.25 -3.23 2.61
C GLU A 131 5.74 -2.94 2.46
N PHE A 132 4.92 -3.98 2.62
CA PHE A 132 3.46 -3.81 2.67
C PHE A 132 2.99 -3.16 3.97
N GLY A 133 1.80 -2.57 3.91
CA GLY A 133 1.22 -1.76 4.97
C GLY A 133 1.10 -0.33 4.49
N ASP A 134 -0.09 0.23 4.59
CA ASP A 134 -0.31 1.59 4.13
C ASP A 134 0.20 2.62 5.13
N ILE A 135 0.01 2.34 6.42
CA ILE A 135 0.34 3.21 7.55
C ILE A 135 1.27 2.49 8.51
N PHE A 136 1.06 1.18 8.71
CA PHE A 136 1.75 0.36 9.68
C PHE A 136 2.54 -0.79 9.04
N ARG A 137 3.83 -0.84 9.38
CA ARG A 137 4.81 -1.82 8.89
C ARG A 137 4.59 -3.23 9.41
N PHE A 138 3.84 -3.42 10.50
CA PHE A 138 3.63 -4.76 11.05
C PHE A 138 2.76 -5.65 10.15
N TYR A 139 2.11 -5.09 9.12
CA TYR A 139 1.43 -5.86 8.08
C TYR A 139 2.34 -6.39 6.97
N ASP A 140 3.58 -5.91 6.87
CA ASP A 140 4.54 -6.31 5.83
C ASP A 140 4.83 -7.82 5.82
N ALA A 141 5.31 -8.35 6.95
CA ALA A 141 5.64 -9.77 7.08
C ALA A 141 4.45 -10.70 6.78
N PRO A 142 3.25 -10.50 7.35
CA PRO A 142 2.10 -11.34 7.02
C PRO A 142 1.63 -11.17 5.56
N ALA A 143 1.68 -9.97 4.98
CA ALA A 143 1.33 -9.75 3.57
C ALA A 143 2.29 -10.50 2.62
N ARG A 144 3.60 -10.43 2.85
CA ARG A 144 4.59 -11.21 2.08
C ARG A 144 4.38 -12.71 2.21
N ALA A 145 4.12 -13.20 3.42
CA ALA A 145 3.87 -14.63 3.65
C ALA A 145 2.62 -15.08 2.87
N LEU A 146 1.56 -14.28 2.88
CA LEU A 146 0.35 -14.54 2.11
C LEU A 146 0.61 -14.51 0.60
N MET A 147 1.33 -13.49 0.12
CA MET A 147 1.71 -13.39 -1.29
C MET A 147 2.52 -14.58 -1.75
N ALA A 148 3.53 -15.01 -1.00
CA ALA A 148 4.34 -16.19 -1.32
C ALA A 148 3.47 -17.46 -1.42
N ARG A 149 2.50 -17.61 -0.50
CA ARG A 149 1.60 -18.76 -0.45
C ARG A 149 0.61 -18.77 -1.61
N LEU A 150 0.16 -17.60 -2.06
CA LEU A 150 -0.85 -17.44 -3.12
C LEU A 150 -0.25 -17.20 -4.50
N ALA A 151 1.04 -16.87 -4.61
CA ALA A 151 1.74 -16.63 -5.87
C ALA A 151 1.46 -17.70 -6.94
N PRO A 152 1.40 -19.02 -6.64
CA PRO A 152 1.09 -20.04 -7.65
C PRO A 152 -0.27 -19.88 -8.35
N THR A 153 -1.23 -19.20 -7.71
CA THR A 153 -2.56 -18.94 -8.29
C THR A 153 -2.51 -17.80 -9.32
N SER A 154 -1.56 -16.88 -9.18
CA SER A 154 -1.40 -15.75 -10.09
C SER A 154 -1.03 -16.21 -11.50
N ARG A 155 -1.63 -15.58 -12.52
CA ARG A 155 -1.20 -15.80 -13.92
C ARG A 155 0.23 -15.33 -14.14
N ARG A 156 0.65 -14.26 -13.45
CA ARG A 156 1.99 -13.68 -13.55
C ARG A 156 3.08 -14.65 -13.08
N ALA A 157 2.95 -15.25 -11.90
CA ALA A 157 3.95 -16.19 -11.38
C ALA A 157 3.98 -17.49 -12.21
N ARG A 158 2.81 -17.98 -12.65
CA ARG A 158 2.75 -19.14 -13.55
C ARG A 158 3.48 -18.89 -14.87
N ASN A 159 3.33 -17.70 -15.44
CA ASN A 159 4.02 -17.31 -16.68
C ASN A 159 5.53 -17.10 -16.47
N ALA A 160 5.95 -16.55 -15.32
CA ALA A 160 7.36 -16.40 -14.97
C ALA A 160 8.05 -17.77 -14.80
N CYS A 161 7.43 -18.69 -14.06
CA CYS A 161 7.92 -20.07 -13.89
C CYS A 161 8.05 -20.78 -15.24
N ARG A 162 7.04 -20.69 -16.12
CA ARG A 162 7.09 -21.25 -17.48
C ARG A 162 8.20 -20.66 -18.35
N ARG A 163 8.56 -19.38 -18.17
CA ARG A 163 9.68 -18.74 -18.89
C ARG A 163 11.03 -19.19 -18.34
N ALA A 164 11.15 -19.39 -17.03
CA ALA A 164 12.37 -19.90 -16.40
C ALA A 164 12.65 -21.35 -16.83
N THR A 165 11.64 -22.21 -16.88
CA THR A 165 11.79 -23.60 -17.35
C THR A 165 12.11 -23.71 -18.84
N ARG A 166 11.66 -22.76 -19.68
CA ARG A 166 12.05 -22.66 -21.09
C ARG A 166 13.46 -22.13 -21.34
N ARG A 167 14.10 -21.53 -20.34
CA ARG A 167 15.48 -20.99 -20.42
C ARG A 167 16.55 -21.99 -19.99
N VAL A 168 16.20 -23.26 -19.76
CA VAL A 168 17.22 -24.31 -19.63
C VAL A 168 17.99 -24.35 -20.96
N PRO A 169 19.31 -24.09 -20.96
CA PRO A 169 20.08 -24.10 -22.18
C PRO A 169 20.02 -25.51 -22.76
N ALA A 170 19.69 -25.62 -24.05
CA ALA A 170 20.02 -26.82 -24.81
C ALA A 170 21.53 -27.03 -24.62
N ARG A 171 21.91 -28.09 -23.92
CA ARG A 171 23.31 -28.48 -23.78
C ARG A 171 23.88 -28.63 -25.20
N ALA A 172 24.92 -27.85 -25.50
CA ALA A 172 25.77 -28.03 -26.66
C ALA A 172 26.62 -29.29 -26.52
#